data_AF-A0A2V7CD12-F1
#
_entry.id   AF-A0A2V7CD12-F1
#
_cell.length_a   1.000
_cell.length_b   1.000
_cell.length_c   1.000
_cell.angle_alpha   90.00
_cell.angle_beta   90.00
_cell.angle_gamma   90.00
#
_symmetry.space_group_name_H-M   'P 1'
#
loop_
_entity.id
_entity.type
_entity.pdbx_description
1 polymer ?
#
loop_
_entity_poly.entity_id
_entity_poly.type
_entity_poly.pdbx_seq_one_letter_code
_entity_poly.pdbx_strand_id
1 'polypeptide(L)'
;MPSPALTPDEYVDAIVRVAEGDASIARVLREILGLDAVVRSSALDLVAAHLRVHSAAGDVLDCIDALKRDAVARRIAARLEPAPAGGDPTTTPPV
;
A
#
# COMPACT_ATOMS: atom_id res chain seq x y z
N MET A 1 20.18 -10.80 -14.25
CA MET A 1 18.91 -11.39 -14.73
C MET A 1 17.83 -10.38 -14.42
N PRO A 2 17.13 -9.78 -15.39
CA PRO A 2 15.97 -8.94 -15.07
C PRO A 2 14.94 -9.83 -14.37
N SER A 3 14.50 -9.45 -13.17
CA SER A 3 13.37 -10.12 -12.53
C SER A 3 12.17 -10.06 -13.47
N PRO A 4 11.39 -11.15 -13.61
CA PRO A 4 10.15 -11.10 -14.35
C PRO A 4 9.28 -9.99 -13.76
N ALA A 5 8.76 -9.11 -14.62
CA ALA A 5 7.84 -8.07 -14.20
C ALA A 5 6.62 -8.72 -13.56
N LEU A 6 6.42 -8.49 -12.26
CA LEU A 6 5.26 -9.00 -11.54
C LEU A 6 3.99 -8.44 -12.18
N THR A 7 2.97 -9.28 -12.28
CA THR A 7 1.64 -8.83 -12.66
C THR A 7 1.11 -7.82 -11.62
N PRO A 8 0.16 -6.93 -12.00
CA PRO A 8 -0.41 -5.98 -11.05
C PRO A 8 -0.95 -6.62 -9.77
N ASP A 9 -1.48 -7.84 -9.88
CA ASP A 9 -2.02 -8.60 -8.75
C ASP A 9 -0.92 -9.12 -7.83
N GLU A 10 0.17 -9.64 -8.40
CA GLU A 10 1.35 -10.07 -7.62
C GLU A 10 2.02 -8.89 -6.91
N TYR A 11 2.03 -7.69 -7.51
CA TYR A 11 2.49 -6.48 -6.85
C TYR A 11 1.61 -6.11 -5.66
N VAL A 12 0.28 -6.15 -5.81
CA VAL A 12 -0.65 -5.91 -4.70
C VAL A 12 -0.44 -6.92 -3.58
N ASP A 13 -0.30 -8.22 -3.92
CA ASP A 13 -0.07 -9.28 -2.94
C ASP A 13 1.26 -9.11 -2.20
N ALA A 14 2.33 -8.73 -2.92
CA ALA A 14 3.64 -8.47 -2.32
C ALA A 14 3.59 -7.27 -1.36
N ILE A 15 2.98 -6.16 -1.77
CA ILE A 15 2.84 -4.95 -0.94
C ILE A 15 2.03 -5.26 0.33
N VAL A 16 0.91 -5.99 0.20
CA VAL A 16 0.08 -6.38 1.33
C VAL A 16 0.85 -7.30 2.28
N ARG A 17 1.58 -8.30 1.77
CA ARG A 17 2.38 -9.21 2.60
C ARG A 17 3.45 -8.48 3.41
N VAL A 18 4.11 -7.48 2.82
CA VAL A 18 5.09 -6.65 3.54
C VAL A 18 4.40 -5.82 4.63
N ALA A 19 3.25 -5.23 4.32
CA ALA A 19 2.48 -4.45 5.27
C ALA A 19 1.94 -5.31 6.44
N GLU A 20 1.53 -6.55 6.18
CA GLU A 20 1.11 -7.50 7.23
C GLU A 20 2.27 -7.87 8.16
N GLY A 21 3.50 -7.94 7.65
CA GLY A 21 4.70 -8.23 8.42
C GLY A 21 5.24 -7.06 9.24
N ASP A 22 4.84 -5.81 8.93
CA ASP A 22 5.35 -4.61 9.58
C ASP A 22 4.29 -3.52 9.72
N ALA A 23 3.88 -3.25 10.97
CA ALA A 23 2.85 -2.27 11.30
C ALA A 23 3.24 -0.83 10.94
N SER A 24 4.54 -0.50 10.93
CA SER A 24 5.01 0.83 10.51
C SER A 24 4.81 1.03 9.02
N ILE A 25 5.12 0.00 8.21
CA ILE A 25 4.90 0.01 6.76
C ILE A 25 3.41 0.08 6.45
N ALA A 26 2.58 -0.73 7.13
CA ALA A 26 1.13 -0.68 6.97
C ALA A 26 0.56 0.72 7.27
N ARG A 27 1.06 1.38 8.32
CA ARG A 27 0.62 2.75 8.66
C ARG A 27 0.97 3.74 7.55
N VAL A 28 2.21 3.74 7.08
CA VAL A 28 2.65 4.64 6.00
C VAL A 28 1.85 4.41 4.73
N LEU A 29 1.62 3.14 4.37
CA LEU A 29 0.80 2.81 3.20
C LEU A 29 -0.63 3.32 3.35
N ARG A 30 -1.27 3.17 4.51
CA ARG A 30 -2.60 3.75 4.74
C ARG A 30 -2.60 5.28 4.61
N GLU A 31 -1.58 5.96 5.13
CA GLU A 31 -1.46 7.41 5.01
C GLU A 31 -1.33 7.84 3.53
N ILE A 32 -0.51 7.16 2.73
CA ILE A 32 -0.36 7.43 1.29
C ILE A 32 -1.65 7.13 0.53
N LEU A 33 -2.31 6.00 0.83
CA LEU A 33 -3.53 5.56 0.16
C LEU A 33 -4.75 6.40 0.53
N GLY A 34 -4.73 7.02 1.72
CA GLY A 34 -5.75 7.96 2.19
C GLY A 34 -5.68 9.35 1.55
N LEU A 35 -4.61 9.66 0.81
CA LEU A 35 -4.54 10.89 0.03
C LEU A 35 -5.54 10.87 -1.14
N ASP A 36 -6.01 12.06 -1.52
CA ASP A 36 -6.71 12.25 -2.78
C ASP A 36 -5.90 11.68 -3.96
N ALA A 37 -6.58 11.11 -4.94
CA ALA A 37 -5.95 10.43 -6.07
C ALA A 37 -4.95 11.30 -6.83
N VAL A 38 -5.30 12.57 -7.08
CA VAL A 38 -4.43 13.51 -7.80
C VAL A 38 -3.22 13.86 -6.92
N VAL A 39 -3.46 14.13 -5.63
CA VAL A 39 -2.39 14.45 -4.67
C VAL A 39 -1.42 13.27 -4.52
N ARG A 40 -1.93 12.05 -4.37
CA ARG A 40 -1.13 10.82 -4.31
C ARG A 40 -0.28 10.67 -5.56
N SER A 41 -0.88 10.79 -6.76
CA SER A 41 -0.15 10.65 -8.01
C SER A 41 0.98 11.68 -8.12
N SER A 42 0.69 12.95 -7.82
CA SER A 42 1.69 14.03 -7.87
C SER A 42 2.82 13.86 -6.86
N ALA A 43 2.51 13.43 -5.63
CA ALA A 43 3.52 13.15 -4.61
C ALA A 43 4.45 12.00 -5.05
N LEU A 44 3.86 10.92 -5.60
CA LEU A 44 4.59 9.77 -6.09
C LEU A 44 5.44 10.09 -7.34
N ASP A 45 4.98 11.00 -8.20
CA ASP A 45 5.76 11.51 -9.33
C ASP A 45 7.04 12.24 -8.88
N LEU A 46 6.96 13.05 -7.82
CA LEU A 46 8.12 13.73 -7.24
C LEU A 46 9.14 12.73 -6.68
N VAL A 47 8.66 11.70 -5.97
CA VAL A 47 9.53 10.62 -5.44
C VAL A 47 10.19 9.87 -6.59
N ALA A 48 9.42 9.50 -7.63
CA ALA A 48 9.96 8.80 -8.79
C ALA A 48 11.00 9.63 -9.54
N ALA A 49 10.78 10.94 -9.69
CA ALA A 49 11.76 11.86 -10.29
C ALA A 49 13.06 11.92 -9.47
N HIS A 50 12.96 12.03 -8.15
CA HIS A 50 14.14 12.01 -7.28
C HIS A 50 14.91 10.69 -7.37
N LEU A 51 14.20 9.55 -7.33
CA LEU A 51 14.83 8.24 -7.43
C LEU A 51 15.54 8.02 -8.76
N ARG A 52 14.98 8.47 -9.90
CA ARG A 52 15.65 8.36 -11.21
C ARG A 52 16.99 9.08 -11.27
N VAL A 53 17.20 10.11 -10.45
CA VAL A 53 18.47 10.86 -10.38
C VAL A 53 19.48 10.17 -9.48
N HIS A 54 19.03 9.48 -8.42
CA HIS A 54 19.89 8.99 -7.34
C HIS A 54 20.01 7.47 -7.24
N SER A 55 19.15 6.71 -7.94
CA SER A 55 19.05 5.25 -7.82
C SER A 55 18.62 4.59 -9.13
N ALA A 56 19.22 3.46 -9.45
CA ALA A 56 18.85 2.61 -10.59
C ALA A 56 17.81 1.53 -10.22
N ALA A 57 17.04 1.74 -9.15
CA ALA A 57 16.06 0.76 -8.64
C ALA A 57 14.77 0.76 -9.48
N GLY A 58 14.80 0.05 -10.61
CA GLY A 58 13.65 -0.08 -11.52
C GLY A 58 12.43 -0.75 -10.88
N ASP A 59 12.66 -1.69 -9.96
CA ASP A 59 11.64 -2.36 -9.16
C ASP A 59 10.89 -1.38 -8.23
N VAL A 60 11.59 -0.40 -7.65
CA VAL A 60 10.98 0.65 -6.84
C VAL A 60 10.13 1.58 -7.70
N LEU A 61 10.58 1.91 -8.91
CA LEU A 61 9.81 2.75 -9.84
C LEU A 61 8.53 2.03 -10.32
N ASP A 62 8.60 0.74 -10.59
CA ASP A 62 7.43 -0.07 -10.94
C ASP A 62 6.40 -0.13 -9.79
N CYS A 63 6.88 -0.26 -8.56
CA CYS A 63 6.04 -0.19 -7.37
C CYS A 63 5.34 1.17 -7.23
N ILE A 64 6.08 2.27 -7.46
CA ILE A 64 5.52 3.62 -7.45
C ILE A 64 4.45 3.79 -8.54
N ASP A 65 4.73 3.33 -9.76
CA ASP A 65 3.77 3.39 -10.86
C ASP A 65 2.51 2.55 -10.59
N ALA A 66 2.64 1.44 -9.85
CA ALA A 66 1.49 0.68 -9.38
C ALA A 66 0.66 1.48 -8.35
N LEU A 67 1.31 2.10 -7.35
CA LEU A 67 0.63 2.88 -6.31
C LEU A 67 -0.08 4.15 -6.82
N LYS A 68 0.39 4.71 -7.94
CA LYS A 68 -0.29 5.83 -8.62
C LYS A 68 -1.65 5.44 -9.20
N ARG A 69 -1.87 4.16 -9.52
CA ARG A 69 -3.14 3.69 -10.11
C ARG A 69 -4.20 3.54 -9.03
N ASP A 70 -5.25 4.35 -9.12
CA ASP A 70 -6.37 4.32 -8.18
C ASP A 70 -6.99 2.94 -7.93
N ALA A 71 -7.09 2.11 -8.97
CA ALA A 71 -7.62 0.75 -8.82
C ALA A 71 -6.72 -0.12 -7.93
N VAL A 72 -5.40 0.01 -8.06
CA VAL A 72 -4.41 -0.70 -7.24
C VAL A 72 -4.44 -0.15 -5.82
N ALA A 73 -4.42 1.17 -5.67
CA ALA A 73 -4.50 1.86 -4.38
C ALA A 73 -5.74 1.43 -3.57
N ARG A 74 -6.92 1.41 -4.20
CA ARG A 74 -8.17 0.97 -3.56
C ARG A 74 -8.13 -0.50 -3.14
N ARG A 75 -7.51 -1.37 -3.95
CA ARG A 75 -7.39 -2.80 -3.62
C ARG A 75 -6.45 -3.04 -2.45
N ILE A 76 -5.34 -2.33 -2.39
CA ILE A 76 -4.41 -2.39 -1.26
C ILE A 76 -5.12 -1.85 -0.01
N ALA A 77 -5.77 -0.69 -0.10
CA ALA A 77 -6.49 -0.10 1.03
C ALA A 77 -7.55 -1.05 1.58
N ALA A 78 -8.39 -1.64 0.72
CA ALA A 78 -9.43 -2.59 1.12
C ALA A 78 -8.89 -3.83 1.85
N ARG A 79 -7.64 -4.24 1.60
CA ARG A 79 -6.98 -5.35 2.28
C ARG A 79 -6.24 -4.95 3.56
N LEU A 80 -5.83 -3.68 3.64
CA LEU A 80 -5.18 -3.10 4.82
C LEU A 80 -6.16 -2.45 5.81
N GLU A 81 -7.43 -2.33 5.42
CA GLU A 81 -8.52 -1.98 6.34
C GLU A 81 -8.45 -2.91 7.55
N PRO A 82 -8.41 -2.37 8.77
CA PRO A 82 -8.51 -3.20 9.94
C PRO A 82 -9.79 -4.02 9.83
N ALA A 83 -9.71 -5.34 10.05
CA ALA A 83 -10.91 -6.16 10.19
C ALA A 83 -11.85 -5.43 11.16
N PRO A 84 -13.17 -5.30 10.84
CA PRO A 84 -14.09 -4.71 11.79
C PRO A 84 -13.89 -5.47 13.09
N ALA A 85 -13.59 -4.75 14.17
CA ALA A 85 -13.37 -5.36 15.47
C ALA A 85 -14.59 -6.25 15.77
N GLY A 86 -14.42 -7.56 15.56
CA GLY A 86 -15.43 -8.55 15.83
C GLY A 86 -15.74 -8.45 17.31
N GLY A 87 -17.00 -8.15 17.61
CA GLY A 87 -17.39 -7.62 18.90
C GLY A 87 -17.05 -8.51 20.08
N ASP A 88 -16.98 -7.86 21.24
CA ASP A 88 -17.16 -8.55 22.50
C ASP A 88 -18.52 -8.11 23.08
N PRO A 89 -19.60 -8.88 22.90
CA PRO A 89 -20.85 -8.69 23.63
C PRO A 89 -20.87 -9.48 24.95
N THR A 90 -19.72 -9.75 25.58
CA THR A 90 -19.70 -10.64 26.73
C THR A 90 -19.71 -9.89 28.06
N THR A 91 -20.87 -10.02 28.73
CA THR A 91 -21.11 -9.98 30.18
C THR A 91 -21.72 -8.71 30.75
N THR A 92 -23.04 -8.61 30.62
CA THR A 92 -23.87 -8.02 31.68
C THR A 92 -23.73 -8.89 32.94
N PRO A 93 -23.28 -8.38 34.10
CA PRO A 93 -23.32 -9.13 35.35
C PRO A 93 -24.76 -9.16 35.90
N PRO A 94 -25.22 -10.25 36.54
CA PRO A 94 -26.55 -10.31 37.12
C PRO A 94 -26.59 -9.52 38.44
N VAL A 95 -27.67 -8.77 38.65
CA VAL A 95 -28.12 -8.29 39.97
C VAL A 95 -29.59 -8.67 40.13
#